data_AF-A0A2S7PY37-F1
#
_entry.id   AF-A0A2S7PY37-F1
#
_cell.length_a   1.000
_cell.length_b   1.000
_cell.length_c   1.000
_cell.angle_alpha   90.00
_cell.angle_beta   90.00
_cell.angle_gamma   90.00
#
_symmetry.space_group_name_H-M   'P 1'
#
loop_
_entity.id
_entity.type
_entity.pdbx_description
1 polymer ?
#
loop_
_entity_poly.entity_id
_entity_poly.type
_entity_poly.pdbx_seq_one_letter_code
_entity_poly.pdbx_strand_id
1 'polypeptide(L)'
;MSTPSSTSSSRSASPDLQPESMQIFVKNLSGDTIPITVPSNTTVSNLTHLVSLRTSTPTDSLRLVHAGRHLSPSSTLLSNNITRDSTVHIAASVRGGMPPRKRITCTLKDCKDKALPIVGDCGFCNKNFCGKHRLLEDHKCDGLESCRKESHERNAAQLNAERTQVIRGI
;
A
#
# COMPACT_ATOMS: atom_id res chain seq x y z
N MET A 1 -53.71 -2.81 74.19
CA MET A 1 -54.24 -3.14 72.85
C MET A 1 -53.77 -2.04 71.91
N SER A 2 -52.84 -2.39 71.03
CA SER A 2 -51.96 -1.46 70.31
C SER A 2 -52.59 -0.97 69.00
N THR A 3 -52.40 0.31 68.69
CA THR A 3 -52.70 0.93 67.39
C THR A 3 -51.70 0.47 66.33
N PRO A 4 -52.12 0.23 65.06
CA PRO A 4 -51.17 0.07 63.96
C PRO A 4 -50.92 1.41 63.26
N SER A 5 -49.68 1.88 63.33
CA SER A 5 -49.18 2.98 62.49
C SER A 5 -48.90 2.44 61.09
N SER A 6 -49.62 2.95 60.09
CA SER A 6 -49.37 2.63 58.68
C SER A 6 -48.20 3.48 58.17
N THR A 7 -47.02 2.89 58.09
CA THR A 7 -45.84 3.53 57.50
C THR A 7 -45.90 3.35 55.98
N SER A 8 -46.25 4.41 55.26
CA SER A 8 -46.20 4.47 53.79
C SER A 8 -44.74 4.45 53.34
N SER A 9 -44.28 3.31 52.81
CA SER A 9 -42.97 3.19 52.15
C SER A 9 -43.02 3.84 50.77
N SER A 10 -42.67 5.12 50.70
CA SER A 10 -42.36 5.80 49.44
C SER A 10 -41.10 5.18 48.86
N ARG A 11 -41.26 4.30 47.87
CA ARG A 11 -40.13 3.79 47.07
C ARG A 11 -39.66 4.94 46.17
N SER A 12 -38.59 5.60 46.58
CA SER A 12 -37.85 6.53 45.72
C SER A 12 -37.25 5.74 44.56
N ALA A 13 -37.91 5.77 43.40
CA ALA A 13 -37.31 5.35 42.15
C ALA A 13 -36.36 6.46 41.71
N SER A 14 -35.07 6.30 42.03
CA SER A 14 -34.01 7.09 41.41
C SER A 14 -34.03 6.80 39.90
N PRO A 15 -34.00 7.82 39.01
CA PRO A 15 -33.83 7.58 37.59
C PRO A 15 -32.40 7.09 37.39
N ASP A 16 -32.25 5.78 37.18
CA ASP A 16 -31.01 5.17 36.71
C ASP A 16 -30.72 5.79 35.34
N LEU A 17 -29.85 6.80 35.32
CA LEU A 17 -29.24 7.33 34.10
C LEU A 17 -28.33 6.24 33.54
N GLN A 18 -28.92 5.19 32.96
CA GLN A 18 -28.22 4.22 32.15
C GLN A 18 -27.60 5.02 31.00
N PRO A 19 -26.26 5.05 30.83
CA PRO A 19 -25.69 5.63 29.64
C PRO A 19 -26.24 4.84 28.46
N GLU A 20 -26.96 5.50 27.56
CA GLU A 20 -27.51 4.87 26.36
C GLU A 20 -26.38 4.21 25.58
N SER A 21 -26.31 2.89 25.70
CA SER A 21 -25.35 2.08 24.98
C SER A 21 -25.77 2.02 23.51
N MET A 22 -24.84 2.35 22.62
CA MET A 22 -25.04 2.27 21.18
C MET A 22 -24.15 1.17 20.60
N GLN A 23 -24.62 0.57 19.52
CA GLN A 23 -23.86 -0.41 18.75
C GLN A 23 -23.30 0.28 17.51
N ILE A 24 -22.02 0.05 17.24
CA ILE A 24 -21.36 0.49 16.02
C ILE A 24 -20.66 -0.70 15.35
N PHE A 25 -20.28 -0.53 14.09
CA PHE A 25 -19.64 -1.57 13.30
C PHE A 25 -18.23 -1.14 12.91
N VAL A 26 -17.23 -1.96 13.23
CA VAL A 26 -15.84 -1.72 12.84
C VAL A 26 -15.45 -2.68 11.72
N LYS A 27 -15.13 -2.15 10.54
CA LYS A 27 -14.63 -2.92 9.41
C LYS A 27 -13.11 -3.03 9.46
N ASN A 28 -12.63 -4.27 9.49
CA ASN A 28 -11.21 -4.58 9.48
C ASN A 28 -10.63 -4.52 8.06
N LEU A 29 -9.30 -4.58 7.94
CA LEU A 29 -8.58 -4.58 6.65
C LEU A 29 -8.93 -5.79 5.78
N SER A 30 -9.28 -6.92 6.40
CA SER A 30 -9.73 -8.14 5.72
C SER A 30 -11.16 -8.06 5.18
N GLY A 31 -11.92 -7.01 5.53
CA GLY A 31 -13.33 -6.85 5.18
C GLY A 31 -14.32 -7.34 6.24
N ASP A 32 -13.84 -8.01 7.30
CA ASP A 32 -14.69 -8.48 8.41
C ASP A 32 -15.29 -7.31 9.19
N THR A 33 -16.57 -7.44 9.55
CA THR A 33 -17.29 -6.42 10.33
C THR A 33 -17.49 -6.88 11.77
N ILE A 34 -16.91 -6.15 12.72
CA ILE A 34 -16.94 -6.46 14.15
C ILE A 34 -17.93 -5.51 14.84
N PRO A 35 -19.03 -6.02 15.42
CA PRO A 35 -19.92 -5.19 16.22
C PRO A 35 -19.27 -4.81 17.56
N ILE A 36 -19.38 -3.54 17.94
CA ILE A 36 -18.87 -3.01 19.22
C ILE A 36 -19.98 -2.22 19.90
N THR A 37 -20.29 -2.58 21.15
CA THR A 37 -21.25 -1.87 22.00
C THR A 37 -20.51 -0.92 22.92
N VAL A 38 -20.76 0.38 22.78
CA VAL A 38 -20.10 1.45 23.53
C VAL A 38 -21.10 2.56 23.87
N PRO A 39 -20.94 3.28 24.98
CA PRO A 39 -21.76 4.46 25.24
C PRO A 39 -21.41 5.60 24.27
N SER A 40 -22.38 6.47 23.97
CA SER A 40 -22.22 7.58 23.02
C SER A 40 -21.10 8.57 23.38
N ASN A 41 -20.83 8.74 24.68
CA ASN A 41 -19.77 9.62 25.19
C ASN A 41 -18.36 9.00 25.18
N THR A 42 -18.19 7.79 24.64
CA THR A 42 -16.89 7.12 24.58
C THR A 42 -15.88 7.94 23.76
N THR A 43 -14.62 7.92 24.19
CA THR A 43 -13.50 8.53 23.44
C THR A 43 -12.99 7.58 22.37
N VAL A 44 -12.42 8.14 21.30
CA VAL A 44 -11.79 7.35 20.23
C VAL A 44 -10.65 6.49 20.79
N SER A 45 -9.87 6.99 21.77
CA SER A 45 -8.83 6.19 22.44
C SER A 45 -9.37 4.88 23.03
N ASN A 46 -10.46 4.96 23.79
CA ASN A 46 -11.10 3.77 24.37
C ASN A 46 -11.62 2.82 23.29
N LEU A 47 -12.19 3.37 22.21
CA LEU A 47 -12.62 2.56 21.08
C LEU A 47 -11.45 1.82 20.41
N THR A 48 -10.31 2.49 20.20
CA THR A 48 -9.10 1.89 19.64
C THR A 48 -8.60 0.73 20.50
N HIS A 49 -8.66 0.86 21.83
CA HIS A 49 -8.33 -0.23 22.75
C HIS A 49 -9.29 -1.42 22.65
N LEU A 50 -10.61 -1.18 22.51
CA LEU A 50 -11.58 -2.27 22.33
C LEU A 50 -11.38 -3.00 20.99
N VAL A 51 -11.09 -2.24 19.92
CA VAL A 51 -10.80 -2.80 18.61
C VAL A 51 -9.51 -3.62 18.66
N SER A 52 -8.43 -3.10 19.27
CA SER A 52 -7.14 -3.80 19.32
C SER A 52 -7.22 -5.16 20.02
N LEU A 53 -8.02 -5.26 21.08
CA LEU A 53 -8.29 -6.54 21.75
C LEU A 53 -9.01 -7.56 20.86
N ARG A 54 -9.85 -7.10 19.91
CA ARG A 54 -10.62 -7.97 19.02
C ARG A 54 -9.89 -8.32 17.72
N THR A 55 -9.05 -7.42 17.22
CA THR A 55 -8.30 -7.61 15.97
C THR A 55 -6.87 -8.10 16.18
N SER A 56 -6.39 -8.17 17.44
CA SER A 56 -5.01 -8.51 17.79
C SER A 56 -3.95 -7.60 17.14
N THR A 57 -4.33 -6.39 16.73
CA THR A 57 -3.43 -5.37 16.17
C THR A 57 -3.01 -4.39 17.25
N PRO A 58 -1.72 -4.03 17.37
CA PRO A 58 -1.26 -3.14 18.43
C PRO A 58 -1.88 -1.74 18.30
N THR A 59 -2.28 -1.16 19.43
CA THR A 59 -3.01 0.12 19.51
C THR A 59 -2.29 1.27 18.80
N ASP A 60 -0.95 1.35 18.90
CA ASP A 60 -0.14 2.40 18.25
C ASP A 60 -0.22 2.37 16.71
N SER A 61 -0.47 1.19 16.14
CA SER A 61 -0.57 1.01 14.68
C SER A 61 -1.99 1.22 14.16
N LEU A 62 -2.98 1.28 15.05
CA LEU A 62 -4.39 1.24 14.71
C LEU A 62 -4.91 2.66 14.49
N ARG A 63 -5.29 2.95 13.25
CA ARG A 63 -5.92 4.22 12.86
C ARG A 63 -7.35 3.96 12.45
N LEU A 64 -8.27 4.72 13.02
CA LEU A 64 -9.70 4.62 12.71
C LEU A 64 -10.13 5.76 11.79
N VAL A 65 -11.02 5.45 10.85
CA VAL A 65 -11.55 6.39 9.86
C VAL A 65 -13.07 6.29 9.82
N HIS A 66 -13.72 7.44 9.81
CA HIS A 66 -15.17 7.55 9.60
C HIS A 66 -15.45 8.70 8.61
N ALA A 67 -16.35 8.49 7.67
CA ALA A 67 -16.70 9.46 6.62
C ALA A 67 -15.47 10.06 5.88
N GLY A 68 -14.43 9.25 5.66
CA GLY A 68 -13.18 9.69 5.00
C GLY A 68 -12.25 10.54 5.88
N ARG A 69 -12.58 10.78 7.15
CA ARG A 69 -11.74 11.52 8.11
C ARG A 69 -11.11 10.58 9.13
N HIS A 70 -9.81 10.77 9.39
CA HIS A 70 -9.13 10.12 10.49
C HIS A 70 -9.64 10.63 11.84
N LEU A 71 -9.97 9.70 12.74
CA LEU A 71 -10.43 10.01 14.08
C LEU A 71 -9.23 10.35 14.98
N SER A 72 -9.35 11.46 15.73
CA SER A 72 -8.32 11.85 16.71
C SER A 72 -8.56 11.14 18.04
N PRO A 73 -7.52 10.62 18.72
CA PRO A 73 -7.68 9.83 19.94
C PRO A 73 -8.32 10.61 21.11
N SER A 74 -8.17 11.94 21.11
CA SER A 74 -8.75 12.85 22.12
C SER A 74 -10.21 13.24 21.86
N SER A 75 -10.79 12.87 20.71
CA SER A 75 -12.17 13.21 20.36
C SER A 75 -13.17 12.14 20.83
N THR A 76 -14.43 12.52 21.02
CA THR A 76 -15.51 11.60 21.38
C THR A 76 -16.20 11.06 20.13
N LEU A 77 -16.95 9.96 20.24
CA LEU A 77 -17.70 9.41 19.11
C LEU A 77 -18.76 10.41 18.59
N LEU A 78 -19.47 11.06 19.52
CA LEU A 78 -20.47 12.10 19.20
C LEU A 78 -19.88 13.28 18.43
N SER A 79 -18.66 13.75 18.77
CA SER A 79 -18.04 14.88 18.08
C SER A 79 -17.57 14.55 16.66
N ASN A 80 -17.49 13.27 16.30
CA ASN A 80 -17.18 12.80 14.95
C ASN A 80 -18.42 12.31 14.20
N ASN A 81 -19.62 12.65 14.67
CA ASN A 81 -20.89 12.24 14.07
C ASN A 81 -21.08 10.72 14.00
N ILE A 82 -20.43 9.97 14.91
CA ILE A 82 -20.59 8.51 15.00
C ILE A 82 -21.80 8.23 15.86
N THR A 83 -22.87 7.76 15.22
CA THR A 83 -24.14 7.39 15.85
C THR A 83 -24.31 5.87 15.94
N ARG A 84 -25.42 5.41 16.50
CA ARG A 84 -25.84 4.01 16.42
C ARG A 84 -25.82 3.54 14.95
N ASP A 85 -25.38 2.31 14.74
CA ASP A 85 -25.24 1.64 13.45
C ASP A 85 -24.22 2.28 12.48
N SER A 86 -23.41 3.24 12.96
CA SER A 86 -22.32 3.80 12.16
C SER A 86 -21.24 2.77 11.87
N THR A 87 -20.71 2.82 10.66
CA THR A 87 -19.56 2.01 10.25
C THR A 87 -18.26 2.82 10.34
N VAL A 88 -17.29 2.31 11.09
CA VAL A 88 -15.93 2.85 11.24
C VAL A 88 -14.97 1.87 10.57
N HIS A 89 -13.98 2.38 9.86
CA HIS A 89 -13.00 1.56 9.14
C HIS A 89 -11.64 1.63 9.84
N ILE A 90 -10.94 0.49 9.88
CA ILE A 90 -9.52 0.46 10.21
C ILE A 90 -8.74 0.90 8.96
N ALA A 91 -7.87 1.89 9.09
CA ALA A 91 -7.02 2.36 8.02
C ALA A 91 -5.69 1.62 8.02
N ALA A 92 -5.27 1.18 6.84
CA ALA A 92 -3.94 0.60 6.65
C ALA A 92 -2.89 1.72 6.83
N SER A 93 -1.92 1.48 7.72
CA SER A 93 -0.70 2.28 7.76
C SER A 93 0.18 1.86 6.58
N VAL A 94 -0.06 2.42 5.41
CA VAL A 94 0.84 2.23 4.26
C VAL A 94 2.17 2.92 4.58
N ARG A 95 3.25 2.14 4.66
CA ARG A 95 4.61 2.69 4.65
C ARG A 95 4.93 3.12 3.23
N GLY A 96 4.34 4.25 2.82
CA GLY A 96 4.58 4.90 1.54
C GLY A 96 6.00 5.45 1.52
N GLY A 97 6.90 4.72 0.90
CA GLY A 97 8.27 5.14 0.68
C GLY A 97 8.85 4.29 -0.42
N MET A 98 8.61 4.65 -1.68
CA MET A 98 9.52 4.20 -2.74
C MET A 98 10.89 4.68 -2.27
N PRO A 99 11.87 3.78 -2.05
CA PRO A 99 13.20 4.19 -1.60
C PRO A 99 13.68 5.30 -2.54
N PRO A 100 14.38 6.34 -2.04
CA PRO A 100 14.81 7.44 -2.89
C PRO A 100 15.49 6.82 -4.10
N ARG A 101 14.85 6.93 -5.28
CA ARG A 101 15.41 6.31 -6.49
C ARG A 101 16.77 6.95 -6.65
N LYS A 102 17.83 6.16 -6.46
CA LYS A 102 19.20 6.62 -6.72
C LYS A 102 19.16 7.28 -8.09
N ARG A 103 19.68 8.52 -8.20
CA ARG A 103 19.75 9.21 -9.48
C ARG A 103 20.71 8.44 -10.37
N ILE A 104 20.19 7.49 -11.15
CA ILE A 104 20.97 6.70 -12.09
C ILE A 104 21.42 7.67 -13.19
N THR A 105 22.72 7.77 -13.40
CA THR A 105 23.34 8.61 -14.42
C THR A 105 23.69 7.78 -15.65
N CYS A 106 23.86 8.45 -16.78
CA CYS A 106 24.39 7.83 -17.97
C CYS A 106 25.79 7.24 -17.70
N THR A 107 26.05 6.05 -18.23
CA THR A 107 27.33 5.34 -18.06
C THR A 107 28.36 5.73 -19.12
N LEU A 108 27.94 6.43 -20.18
CA LEU A 108 28.84 6.88 -21.23
C LEU A 108 29.85 7.90 -20.69
N LYS A 109 31.13 7.73 -21.07
CA LYS A 109 32.21 8.69 -20.78
C LYS A 109 31.80 10.08 -21.30
N ASP A 110 32.03 11.11 -20.49
CA ASP A 110 31.67 12.51 -20.78
C ASP A 110 30.16 12.86 -20.76
N CYS A 111 29.27 11.92 -20.44
CA CYS A 111 27.84 12.21 -20.27
C CYS A 111 27.45 12.30 -18.80
N LYS A 112 26.88 13.45 -18.38
CA LYS A 112 26.36 13.67 -17.02
C LYS A 112 24.82 13.65 -16.95
N ASP A 113 24.16 13.34 -18.06
CA ASP A 113 22.70 13.29 -18.13
C ASP A 113 22.14 12.12 -17.32
N LYS A 114 20.89 12.26 -16.86
CA LYS A 114 20.18 11.21 -16.11
C LYS A 114 19.82 10.05 -17.02
N ALA A 115 20.01 8.82 -16.54
CA ALA A 115 19.56 7.62 -17.24
C ALA A 115 18.03 7.50 -17.20
N LEU A 116 17.44 6.88 -18.24
CA LEU A 116 16.00 6.69 -18.33
C LEU A 116 15.55 5.51 -17.44
N PRO A 117 14.76 5.75 -16.38
CA PRO A 117 14.43 4.69 -15.40
C PRO A 117 13.36 3.70 -15.87
N ILE A 118 12.59 4.03 -16.91
CA ILE A 118 11.47 3.20 -17.40
C ILE A 118 11.99 2.07 -18.31
N VAL A 119 13.10 2.31 -19.00
CA VAL A 119 13.61 1.45 -20.06
C VAL A 119 14.47 0.32 -19.49
N GLY A 120 15.14 0.57 -18.36
CA GLY A 120 16.13 -0.35 -17.79
C GLY A 120 17.52 -0.15 -18.38
N ASP A 121 18.41 -1.08 -18.07
CA ASP A 121 19.76 -1.19 -18.62
C ASP A 121 19.76 -1.75 -20.05
N CYS A 122 20.85 -1.49 -20.78
CA CYS A 122 21.04 -2.06 -22.11
C CYS A 122 21.25 -3.57 -21.99
N GLY A 123 20.37 -4.38 -22.58
CA GLY A 123 20.42 -5.85 -22.48
C GLY A 123 21.66 -6.53 -23.09
N PHE A 124 22.58 -5.77 -23.69
CA PHE A 124 23.85 -6.29 -24.21
C PHE A 124 25.03 -5.99 -23.30
N CYS A 125 25.07 -4.81 -22.67
CA CYS A 125 26.20 -4.38 -21.84
C CYS A 125 25.83 -4.15 -20.37
N ASN A 126 24.56 -4.30 -20.01
CA ASN A 126 23.96 -4.14 -18.66
C ASN A 126 24.29 -2.78 -18.00
N LYS A 127 24.50 -1.74 -18.81
CA LYS A 127 24.78 -0.35 -18.39
C LYS A 127 23.55 0.54 -18.62
N ASN A 128 23.45 1.64 -17.86
CA ASN A 128 22.33 2.58 -17.96
C ASN A 128 22.70 3.83 -18.77
N PHE A 129 21.76 4.31 -19.60
CA PHE A 129 22.00 5.43 -20.51
C PHE A 129 20.87 6.45 -20.49
N CYS A 130 21.21 7.71 -20.79
CA CYS A 130 20.23 8.78 -20.99
C CYS A 130 19.53 8.64 -22.34
N GLY A 131 18.53 9.50 -22.60
CA GLY A 131 17.79 9.47 -23.88
C GLY A 131 18.67 9.64 -25.12
N LYS A 132 19.79 10.37 -25.01
CA LYS A 132 20.75 10.59 -26.11
C LYS A 132 21.67 9.39 -26.36
N HIS A 133 21.82 8.50 -25.38
CA HIS A 133 22.75 7.37 -25.46
C HIS A 133 22.02 6.02 -25.30
N ARG A 134 20.70 6.00 -25.48
CA ARG A 134 19.88 4.81 -25.31
C ARG A 134 20.11 3.80 -26.44
N LEU A 135 20.41 4.26 -27.65
CA LEU A 135 20.67 3.36 -28.77
C LEU A 135 22.05 2.72 -28.62
N LEU A 136 22.15 1.50 -29.12
CA LEU A 136 23.35 0.68 -29.13
C LEU A 136 24.55 1.40 -29.79
N GLU A 137 24.26 2.16 -30.86
CA GLU A 137 25.26 2.95 -31.60
C GLU A 137 25.73 4.17 -30.80
N ASP A 138 24.80 4.88 -30.15
CA ASP A 138 25.09 6.13 -29.44
C ASP A 138 25.98 5.94 -28.22
N HIS A 139 25.83 4.83 -27.49
CA HIS A 139 26.70 4.52 -26.35
C HIS A 139 27.89 3.63 -26.69
N LYS A 140 28.12 3.35 -27.99
CA LYS A 140 29.17 2.45 -28.47
C LYS A 140 29.15 1.13 -27.70
N CYS A 141 28.03 0.42 -27.80
CA CYS A 141 27.80 -0.79 -27.03
C CYS A 141 28.92 -1.83 -27.29
N ASP A 142 29.57 -2.29 -26.22
CA ASP A 142 30.58 -3.35 -26.31
C ASP A 142 29.98 -4.65 -26.90
N GLY A 143 28.67 -4.89 -26.70
CA GLY A 143 27.94 -6.02 -27.28
C GLY A 143 27.46 -5.82 -28.72
N LEU A 144 27.74 -4.67 -29.35
CA LEU A 144 27.43 -4.44 -30.75
C LEU A 144 28.30 -5.31 -31.67
N GLU A 145 29.59 -5.45 -31.32
CA GLU A 145 30.55 -6.21 -32.11
C GLU A 145 30.21 -7.71 -32.11
N SER A 146 29.78 -8.25 -30.97
CA SER A 146 29.36 -9.65 -30.87
C SER A 146 28.08 -9.93 -31.68
N CYS A 147 27.06 -9.09 -31.55
CA CYS A 147 25.79 -9.24 -32.28
C CYS A 147 25.96 -9.09 -33.80
N ARG A 148 26.75 -8.09 -34.21
CA ARG A 148 27.05 -7.85 -35.64
C ARG A 148 27.87 -8.99 -36.23
N LYS A 149 28.92 -9.43 -35.54
CA LYS A 149 29.78 -10.55 -35.99
C LYS A 149 28.99 -11.84 -36.15
N GLU A 150 28.16 -12.20 -35.18
CA GLU A 150 27.36 -13.42 -35.23
C GLU A 150 26.35 -13.42 -36.39
N SER A 151 25.72 -12.26 -36.67
CA SER A 151 24.84 -12.12 -37.84
C SER A 151 25.60 -12.26 -39.16
N HIS A 152 26.82 -11.70 -39.24
CA HIS A 152 27.67 -11.82 -40.43
C HIS A 152 28.14 -13.27 -40.65
N GLU A 153 28.52 -13.98 -39.58
CA GLU A 153 28.91 -15.39 -39.65
C GLU A 153 27.74 -16.28 -40.11
N ARG A 154 26.53 -16.04 -39.61
CA ARG A 154 25.33 -16.77 -40.06
C ARG A 154 25.00 -16.52 -41.54
N ASN A 155 25.06 -15.26 -41.98
CA ASN A 155 24.82 -14.92 -43.39
C ASN A 155 25.92 -15.49 -44.30
N ALA A 156 27.18 -15.39 -43.89
CA ALA A 156 28.31 -15.99 -44.61
C ALA A 156 28.19 -17.51 -44.73
N ALA A 157 27.77 -18.20 -43.67
CA ALA A 157 27.52 -19.64 -43.70
C ALA A 157 26.41 -20.01 -44.70
N GLN A 158 25.32 -19.24 -44.73
CA GLN A 158 24.24 -19.45 -45.69
C GLN A 158 24.70 -19.23 -47.14
N LEU A 159 25.41 -18.14 -47.43
CA LEU A 159 25.96 -17.87 -48.76
C LEU A 159 26.95 -18.94 -49.21
N ASN A 160 27.76 -19.48 -48.29
CA ASN A 160 28.69 -20.56 -48.60
C ASN A 160 27.98 -21.89 -48.87
N ALA A 161 26.87 -22.18 -48.17
CA ALA A 161 26.05 -23.37 -48.42
C ALA A 161 25.33 -23.29 -49.77
N GLU A 162 24.89 -22.09 -50.17
CA GLU A 162 24.22 -21.81 -51.45
C GLU A 162 25.22 -21.55 -52.60
N ARG A 163 26.52 -21.62 -52.33
CA ARG A 163 27.56 -21.31 -53.31
C ARG A 163 27.59 -22.36 -54.43
N THR A 164 27.24 -21.95 -55.65
CA THR A 164 27.38 -22.78 -56.85
C THR A 164 28.85 -23.12 -57.10
N GLN A 165 29.18 -24.41 -57.15
CA GLN A 165 30.50 -24.88 -57.54
C GLN A 165 30.54 -25.11 -59.05
N VAL A 166 31.52 -24.51 -59.71
CA VAL A 166 31.74 -24.72 -61.15
C VAL A 166 32.24 -26.16 -61.33
N ILE A 167 31.43 -27.02 -61.92
CA ILE A 167 31.84 -28.38 -62.29
C ILE A 167 32.89 -28.23 -63.39
N ARG A 168 34.16 -28.41 -63.03
CA ARG A 168 35.27 -28.34 -63.96
C ARG A 168 35.34 -29.65 -64.75
N GLY A 169 34.72 -29.64 -65.93
CA GLY A 169 35.05 -30.47 -67.10
C GLY A 169 34.96 -31.99 -66.97
N ILE A 170 34.08 -32.58 -67.77
CA ILE A 170 34.17 -33.96 -68.27
C ILE A 170 35.24 -33.98 -69.37
#